data_AF-W2JJM0-F1
#
_entry.id   AF-W2JJM0-F1
#
_cell.length_a   1.000
_cell.length_b   1.000
_cell.length_c   1.000
_cell.angle_alpha   90.00
_cell.angle_beta   90.00
_cell.angle_gamma   90.00
#
_symmetry.space_group_name_H-M   'P 1'
#
loop_
_entity.id
_entity.type
_entity.pdbx_description
1 polymer ?
#
loop_
_entity_poly.entity_id
_entity_poly.type
_entity_poly.pdbx_seq_one_letter_code
_entity_poly.pdbx_strand_id
1 'polypeptide(L)'
;MAAMRVYPKMYGAVAGTGIVTPASYKAPEEWISDVNCPSQPLLSTTGTPSAINNKTHDSKTKQNLEKIANSLLYGVVNAIRAIPTMYGYAVIIFSHHAFADFMPALSKLVIFSSAVHQVMFTLMSTMPFAIGQVQDAGLIFLSAMATSICNSLGDDVSPEAKVATTIVTIGIATASLGVCLVVMGRFKLAALASYLPMPVIGGYLAFIGVFCLYAGLALSTGLVINDFSSMID
;
A
#
# COMPACT_ATOMS: atom_id res chain seq x y z
N MET A 1 1.46 -47.82 14.62
CA MET A 1 0.36 -46.84 14.67
C MET A 1 0.87 -45.65 15.48
N ALA A 2 0.87 -44.46 14.87
CA ALA A 2 1.78 -43.35 15.15
C ALA A 2 1.66 -42.72 16.54
N ALA A 3 2.81 -42.30 17.06
CA ALA A 3 3.05 -41.77 18.39
C ALA A 3 2.58 -40.31 18.58
N MET A 4 2.10 -40.04 19.80
CA MET A 4 1.80 -38.70 20.32
C MET A 4 3.04 -37.81 20.31
N ARG A 5 2.94 -36.63 19.68
CA ARG A 5 3.97 -35.59 19.72
C ARG A 5 3.74 -34.70 20.95
N VAL A 6 4.53 -34.93 22.00
CA VAL A 6 4.62 -34.07 23.18
C VAL A 6 5.55 -32.90 22.84
N TYR A 7 5.05 -31.67 22.95
CA TYR A 7 5.85 -30.45 22.82
C TYR A 7 6.59 -30.15 24.13
N PRO A 8 7.91 -29.86 24.13
CA PRO A 8 8.61 -29.45 25.34
C PRO A 8 8.33 -27.97 25.68
N LYS A 9 8.05 -27.70 26.96
CA LYS A 9 7.88 -26.37 27.55
C LYS A 9 9.20 -25.59 27.54
N MET A 10 9.18 -24.39 26.96
CA MET A 10 10.24 -23.38 27.11
C MET A 10 9.98 -22.55 28.38
N TYR A 11 10.60 -22.92 29.49
CA TYR A 11 10.78 -22.01 30.63
C TYR A 11 12.27 -22.00 30.99
N GLY A 12 12.97 -20.94 30.59
CA GLY A 12 14.32 -20.66 31.07
C GLY A 12 14.23 -20.17 32.52
N ALA A 13 14.83 -20.91 33.44
CA ALA A 13 14.98 -20.50 34.82
C ALA A 13 16.03 -19.38 34.92
N VAL A 14 15.63 -18.24 35.49
CA VAL A 14 16.54 -17.17 35.90
C VAL A 14 17.05 -17.52 37.30
N ALA A 15 18.31 -17.90 37.42
CA ALA A 15 19.03 -17.95 38.68
C ALA A 15 20.20 -16.96 38.59
N GLY A 16 20.17 -15.95 39.46
CA GLY A 16 21.17 -14.90 39.52
C GLY A 16 22.54 -15.44 39.92
N THR A 17 23.55 -15.09 39.13
CA THR A 17 24.91 -14.65 39.48
C THR A 17 25.67 -14.50 38.16
N GLY A 18 26.43 -13.40 38.03
CA GLY A 18 26.97 -12.92 36.76
C GLY A 18 28.03 -13.83 36.12
N ILE A 19 28.18 -13.60 34.81
CA ILE A 19 29.14 -14.18 33.86
C ILE A 19 28.74 -15.54 33.29
N VAL A 20 28.29 -15.54 32.03
CA VAL A 20 28.10 -16.73 31.21
C VAL A 20 29.19 -16.75 30.13
N THR A 21 30.15 -17.66 30.29
CA THR A 21 31.13 -18.04 29.27
C THR A 21 30.44 -18.79 28.12
N PRO A 22 30.81 -18.55 26.84
CA PRO A 22 30.21 -19.30 25.73
C PRO A 22 30.83 -20.70 25.66
N ALA A 23 30.15 -21.68 26.25
CA ALA A 23 30.44 -23.09 26.01
C ALA A 23 29.94 -23.49 24.61
N SER A 24 30.87 -23.98 23.79
CA SER A 24 30.69 -24.55 22.46
C SER A 24 29.47 -25.47 22.36
N TYR A 25 28.40 -24.98 21.71
CA TYR A 25 27.26 -25.81 21.30
C TYR A 25 27.53 -26.34 19.89
N LYS A 26 27.84 -27.64 19.76
CA LYS A 26 27.79 -28.35 18.47
C LYS A 26 26.37 -28.85 18.27
N ALA A 27 25.67 -28.29 17.29
CA ALA A 27 24.38 -28.81 16.86
C ALA A 27 24.57 -30.13 16.09
N PRO A 28 23.67 -31.13 16.21
CA PRO A 28 23.75 -32.39 15.47
C PRO A 28 23.63 -32.16 13.96
N GLU A 29 24.41 -32.87 13.14
CA GLU A 29 24.54 -32.65 11.68
C GLU A 29 23.32 -33.04 10.82
N GLU A 30 22.20 -33.47 11.41
CA GLU A 30 21.04 -33.98 10.65
C GLU A 30 20.03 -32.91 10.21
N TRP A 31 20.16 -31.64 10.60
CA TRP A 31 19.15 -30.60 10.30
C TRP A 31 19.62 -29.49 9.35
N ILE A 32 20.81 -29.59 8.77
CA ILE A 32 21.38 -28.52 7.90
C ILE A 32 21.05 -28.73 6.40
N SER A 33 20.22 -29.72 6.03
CA SER A 33 19.93 -30.01 4.61
C SER A 33 18.78 -29.24 3.97
N ASP A 34 17.96 -28.46 4.70
CA ASP A 34 16.72 -27.88 4.13
C ASP A 34 16.55 -26.36 4.24
N VAL A 35 17.65 -25.59 4.33
CA VAL A 35 17.56 -24.11 4.25
C VAL A 35 18.29 -23.61 3.00
N ASN A 36 17.54 -23.53 1.90
CA ASN A 36 17.97 -22.86 0.68
C ASN A 36 17.95 -21.33 0.87
N CYS A 37 19.03 -20.77 1.40
CA CYS A 37 19.28 -19.33 1.46
C CYS A 37 19.93 -18.86 0.15
N PRO A 38 19.34 -17.92 -0.61
CA PRO A 38 19.88 -17.46 -1.88
C PRO A 38 20.90 -16.32 -1.68
N SER A 39 22.04 -16.60 -1.04
CA SER A 39 23.18 -15.66 -1.04
C SER A 39 24.46 -16.28 -0.45
N GLN A 40 25.21 -17.05 -1.24
CA GLN A 40 26.62 -17.35 -0.96
C GLN A 40 27.39 -17.35 -2.31
N PRO A 41 28.47 -16.54 -2.46
CA PRO A 41 29.36 -16.63 -3.61
C PRO A 41 30.37 -17.76 -3.36
N LEU A 42 30.35 -18.81 -4.17
CA LEU A 42 31.24 -19.96 -4.01
C LEU A 42 32.58 -19.73 -4.69
N LEU A 43 33.64 -19.78 -3.86
CA LEU A 43 35.05 -19.87 -4.21
C LEU A 43 35.33 -21.07 -5.14
N SER A 44 36.20 -20.83 -6.12
CA SER A 44 36.71 -21.79 -7.09
C SER A 44 37.60 -22.87 -6.45
N THR A 45 37.35 -24.14 -6.75
CA THR A 45 38.37 -25.19 -6.66
C THR A 45 38.42 -26.03 -7.93
N THR A 46 39.62 -26.48 -8.22
CA THR A 46 40.15 -26.94 -9.52
C THR A 46 39.80 -28.39 -9.85
N GLY A 47 39.46 -28.64 -11.13
CA GLY A 47 39.91 -29.84 -11.85
C GLY A 47 38.92 -30.97 -12.10
N THR A 48 38.21 -30.94 -13.24
CA THR A 48 38.07 -32.09 -14.20
C THR A 48 37.33 -31.62 -15.46
N PRO A 49 37.78 -31.97 -16.69
CA PRO A 49 37.14 -31.53 -17.91
C PRO A 49 36.05 -32.49 -18.41
N SER A 50 35.03 -31.91 -19.02
CA SER A 50 34.11 -32.50 -20.01
C SER A 50 32.92 -33.33 -19.51
N ALA A 51 31.81 -32.64 -19.25
CA ALA A 51 30.51 -32.98 -19.83
C ALA A 51 29.79 -31.68 -20.21
N ILE A 52 29.45 -31.56 -21.49
CA ILE A 52 28.99 -30.34 -22.15
C ILE A 52 27.70 -29.80 -21.50
N ASN A 53 27.85 -28.54 -21.10
CA ASN A 53 26.97 -27.68 -20.34
C ASN A 53 25.74 -27.20 -21.14
N ASN A 54 24.80 -28.11 -21.47
CA ASN A 54 23.56 -27.72 -22.17
C ASN A 54 22.34 -27.55 -21.25
N LYS A 55 22.41 -27.97 -19.97
CA LYS A 55 21.27 -27.88 -19.02
C LYS A 55 21.20 -26.56 -18.24
N THR A 56 22.27 -25.78 -18.17
CA THR A 56 22.36 -24.57 -17.34
C THR A 56 21.75 -23.33 -18.02
N HIS A 57 21.67 -23.32 -19.35
CA HIS A 57 20.99 -22.26 -20.10
C HIS A 57 19.46 -22.42 -20.03
N ASP A 58 18.96 -23.65 -20.09
CA ASP A 58 17.53 -23.97 -20.02
C ASP A 58 16.95 -23.69 -18.62
N SER A 59 17.69 -23.99 -17.54
CA SER A 59 17.25 -23.72 -16.16
C SER A 59 17.21 -22.24 -15.80
N LYS A 60 18.21 -21.44 -16.19
CA LYS A 60 18.20 -19.97 -15.98
C LYS A 60 17.11 -19.27 -16.79
N THR A 61 16.87 -19.72 -18.02
CA THR A 61 15.82 -19.16 -18.88
C THR A 61 14.43 -19.44 -18.33
N LYS A 62 14.17 -20.68 -17.87
CA LYS A 62 12.91 -21.05 -17.20
C LYS A 62 12.68 -20.26 -15.91
N GLN A 63 13.71 -20.10 -15.07
CA GLN A 63 13.61 -19.29 -13.85
C GLN A 63 13.32 -17.80 -14.11
N ASN A 64 13.87 -17.23 -15.18
CA ASN A 64 13.56 -15.83 -15.55
C ASN A 64 12.15 -15.70 -16.12
N LEU A 65 11.69 -16.67 -16.91
CA LEU A 65 10.32 -16.70 -17.42
C LEU A 65 9.29 -16.83 -16.30
N GLU A 66 9.52 -17.68 -15.31
CA GLU A 66 8.64 -17.80 -14.13
C GLU A 66 8.58 -16.52 -13.32
N LYS A 67 9.71 -15.83 -13.13
CA LYS A 67 9.76 -14.53 -12.44
C LYS A 67 8.97 -13.46 -13.21
N ILE A 68 9.17 -13.38 -14.52
CA ILE A 68 8.42 -12.43 -15.38
C ILE A 68 6.93 -12.75 -15.36
N ALA A 69 6.55 -14.04 -15.45
CA ALA A 69 5.17 -14.47 -15.38
C ALA A 69 4.52 -14.10 -14.03
N ASN A 70 5.22 -14.33 -12.92
CA ASN A 70 4.75 -13.95 -11.60
C ASN A 70 4.61 -12.42 -11.49
N SER A 71 5.60 -11.64 -11.91
CA SER A 71 5.52 -10.17 -11.90
C SER A 71 4.37 -9.64 -12.76
N LEU A 72 4.14 -10.24 -13.92
CA LEU A 72 3.01 -9.89 -14.80
C LEU A 72 1.68 -10.21 -14.12
N LEU A 73 1.56 -11.38 -13.49
CA LEU A 73 0.37 -11.78 -12.74
C LEU A 73 0.06 -10.78 -11.61
N TYR A 74 1.07 -10.40 -10.81
CA TYR A 74 0.90 -9.37 -9.77
C TYR A 74 0.47 -8.02 -10.35
N GLY A 75 1.06 -7.62 -11.49
CA GLY A 75 0.68 -6.41 -12.20
C GLY A 75 -0.78 -6.42 -12.66
N VAL A 76 -1.24 -7.53 -13.24
CA VAL A 76 -2.62 -7.72 -13.68
C VAL A 76 -3.60 -7.70 -12.50
N VAL A 77 -3.31 -8.43 -11.43
CA VAL A 77 -4.15 -8.43 -10.22
C VAL A 77 -4.24 -7.03 -9.63
N ASN A 78 -3.13 -6.27 -9.60
CA ASN A 78 -3.15 -4.90 -9.12
C ASN A 78 -3.96 -3.97 -10.04
N ALA A 79 -3.84 -4.12 -11.36
CA ALA A 79 -4.60 -3.31 -12.32
C ALA A 79 -6.12 -3.56 -12.25
N ILE A 80 -6.53 -4.83 -12.14
CA ILE A 80 -7.95 -5.21 -12.00
C ILE A 80 -8.56 -4.60 -10.74
N ARG A 81 -7.79 -4.52 -9.65
CA ARG A 81 -8.23 -3.86 -8.41
C ARG A 81 -8.21 -2.34 -8.52
N ALA A 82 -7.15 -1.77 -9.10
CA ALA A 82 -6.94 -0.33 -9.12
C ALA A 82 -8.00 0.42 -9.94
N ILE A 83 -8.42 -0.11 -11.09
CA ILE A 83 -9.34 0.62 -11.98
C ILE A 83 -10.70 0.92 -11.31
N PRO A 84 -11.43 -0.07 -10.74
CA PRO A 84 -12.68 0.21 -10.02
C PRO A 84 -12.45 1.08 -8.77
N THR A 85 -11.35 0.86 -8.05
CA THR A 85 -11.02 1.65 -6.86
C THR A 85 -10.80 3.13 -7.21
N MET A 86 -10.07 3.45 -8.27
CA MET A 86 -9.83 4.84 -8.69
C MET A 86 -11.11 5.52 -9.16
N TYR A 87 -12.00 4.79 -9.83
CA TYR A 87 -13.32 5.32 -10.17
C TYR A 87 -14.14 5.63 -8.93
N GLY A 88 -14.19 4.69 -7.96
CA GLY A 88 -14.84 4.92 -6.67
C GLY A 88 -14.27 6.14 -5.96
N TYR A 89 -12.95 6.31 -5.94
CA TYR A 89 -12.30 7.47 -5.34
C TYR A 89 -12.74 8.78 -6.01
N ALA A 90 -12.85 8.82 -7.34
CA ALA A 90 -13.32 10.00 -8.04
C ALA A 90 -14.75 10.39 -7.61
N VAL A 91 -15.67 9.42 -7.50
CA VAL A 91 -17.04 9.68 -7.07
C VAL A 91 -17.10 10.15 -5.61
N ILE A 92 -16.23 9.64 -4.75
CA ILE A 92 -16.15 10.05 -3.34
C ILE A 92 -15.60 11.48 -3.21
N ILE A 93 -14.55 11.81 -3.96
CA ILE A 93 -13.93 13.15 -3.94
C ILE A 93 -14.91 14.19 -4.48
N PHE A 94 -15.60 13.87 -5.58
CA PHE A 94 -16.48 14.78 -6.28
C PHE A 94 -17.96 14.42 -6.06
N SER A 95 -18.33 14.09 -4.82
CA SER A 95 -19.70 13.67 -4.46
C SER A 95 -20.73 14.79 -4.52
N HIS A 96 -20.30 16.06 -4.57
CA HIS A 96 -21.18 17.22 -4.65
C HIS A 96 -21.94 17.27 -5.98
N HIS A 97 -23.24 17.62 -5.94
CA HIS A 97 -24.12 17.61 -7.13
C HIS A 97 -23.60 18.47 -8.30
N ALA A 98 -22.88 19.55 -7.99
CA ALA A 98 -22.27 20.44 -8.98
C ALA A 98 -21.25 19.74 -9.92
N PHE A 99 -20.76 18.55 -9.55
CA PHE A 99 -19.80 17.77 -10.34
C PHE A 99 -20.44 16.69 -11.22
N ALA A 100 -21.75 16.46 -11.10
CA ALA A 100 -22.44 15.32 -11.74
C ALA A 100 -22.20 15.27 -13.27
N ASP A 101 -22.36 16.40 -13.96
CA ASP A 101 -22.19 16.50 -15.41
C ASP A 101 -20.72 16.35 -15.85
N PHE A 102 -19.78 16.62 -14.95
CA PHE A 102 -18.33 16.56 -15.20
C PHE A 102 -17.69 15.25 -14.73
N MET A 103 -18.46 14.36 -14.10
CA MET A 103 -17.96 13.11 -13.53
C MET A 103 -17.13 12.25 -14.50
N PRO A 104 -17.50 12.12 -15.81
CA PRO A 104 -16.67 11.39 -16.77
C PRO A 104 -15.29 12.04 -17.02
N ALA A 105 -15.18 13.36 -16.96
CA ALA A 105 -13.90 14.07 -17.11
C ALA A 105 -13.06 13.99 -15.82
N LEU A 106 -13.71 14.16 -14.66
CA LEU A 106 -13.07 14.10 -13.34
C LEU A 106 -12.54 12.72 -13.01
N SER A 107 -13.29 11.66 -13.33
CA SER A 107 -12.83 10.28 -13.16
C SER A 107 -11.61 9.96 -14.02
N LYS A 108 -11.58 10.40 -15.28
CA LYS A 108 -10.38 10.29 -16.14
C LYS A 108 -9.18 11.01 -15.54
N LEU A 109 -9.38 12.20 -14.97
CA LEU A 109 -8.32 12.95 -14.31
C LEU A 109 -7.76 12.19 -13.10
N VAL A 110 -8.62 11.67 -12.22
CA VAL A 110 -8.19 10.91 -11.03
C VAL A 110 -7.45 9.62 -11.41
N ILE A 111 -7.97 8.87 -12.39
CA ILE A 111 -7.31 7.66 -12.91
C ILE A 111 -5.94 8.00 -13.50
N PHE A 112 -5.86 9.06 -14.31
CA PHE A 112 -4.60 9.51 -14.89
C PHE A 112 -3.60 9.96 -13.81
N SER A 113 -4.05 10.74 -12.83
CA SER A 113 -3.23 11.18 -11.69
C SER A 113 -2.69 9.99 -10.90
N SER A 114 -3.49 8.95 -10.69
CA SER A 114 -3.07 7.72 -10.03
C SER A 114 -2.01 6.96 -10.83
N ALA A 115 -2.20 6.85 -12.16
CA ALA A 115 -1.21 6.23 -13.03
C ALA A 115 0.14 6.98 -13.00
N VAL A 116 0.11 8.32 -13.09
CA VAL A 116 1.32 9.15 -12.96
C VAL A 116 1.99 8.96 -11.60
N HIS A 117 1.21 8.96 -10.51
CA HIS A 117 1.71 8.74 -9.16
C HIS A 117 2.41 7.38 -9.04
N GLN A 118 1.77 6.30 -9.53
CA GLN A 118 2.33 4.96 -9.46
C GLN A 118 3.61 4.82 -10.29
N VAL A 119 3.66 5.41 -11.49
CA VAL A 119 4.89 5.44 -12.31
C VAL A 119 6.00 6.18 -11.59
N MET A 120 5.73 7.37 -11.04
CA MET A 120 6.73 8.13 -10.31
C MET A 120 7.22 7.39 -9.07
N PHE A 121 6.31 6.78 -8.30
CA PHE A 121 6.69 5.96 -7.15
C PHE A 121 7.56 4.77 -7.56
N THR A 122 7.19 4.03 -8.60
CA THR A 122 7.98 2.89 -9.09
C THR A 122 9.37 3.30 -9.56
N LEU A 123 9.53 4.45 -10.21
CA LEU A 123 10.83 4.93 -10.70
C LEU A 123 11.71 5.54 -9.59
N MET A 124 11.11 6.17 -8.59
CA MET A 124 11.84 6.93 -7.55
C MET A 124 11.99 6.16 -6.22
N SER A 125 11.22 5.10 -6.01
CA SER A 125 11.25 4.33 -4.75
C SER A 125 12.53 3.50 -4.63
N THR A 126 13.10 3.49 -3.42
CA THR A 126 14.24 2.65 -3.04
C THR A 126 13.82 1.31 -2.43
N MET A 127 12.50 1.06 -2.31
CA MET A 127 11.94 -0.12 -1.67
C MET A 127 11.52 -1.17 -2.73
N PRO A 128 12.26 -2.27 -2.91
CA PRO A 128 12.06 -3.21 -4.03
C PRO A 128 10.78 -4.06 -3.93
N PHE A 129 10.10 -4.03 -2.79
CA PHE A 129 8.86 -4.77 -2.53
C PHE A 129 7.63 -3.87 -2.40
N ALA A 130 7.80 -2.55 -2.38
CA ALA A 130 6.71 -1.62 -2.11
C ALA A 130 5.94 -1.27 -3.39
N ILE A 131 4.61 -1.26 -3.29
CA ILE A 131 3.72 -0.79 -4.36
C ILE A 131 3.08 0.52 -3.88
N GLY A 132 3.36 1.61 -4.57
CA GLY A 132 2.71 2.90 -4.31
C GLY A 132 1.30 2.89 -4.88
N GLN A 133 0.31 2.90 -4.01
CA GLN A 133 -1.10 3.07 -4.37
C GLN A 133 -1.66 4.30 -3.68
N VAL A 134 -2.67 4.90 -4.29
CA VAL A 134 -3.44 5.98 -3.68
C VAL A 134 -4.20 5.40 -2.47
N GLN A 135 -4.14 6.10 -1.33
CA GLN A 135 -4.81 5.68 -0.10
C GLN A 135 -6.21 6.27 0.02
N ASP A 136 -7.13 5.48 0.57
CA ASP A 136 -8.50 5.84 0.89
C ASP A 136 -8.62 6.87 2.02
N ALA A 137 -7.71 6.81 3.00
CA ALA A 137 -7.65 7.75 4.13
C ALA A 137 -7.61 9.23 3.70
N GLY A 138 -6.97 9.56 2.57
CA GLY A 138 -6.88 10.92 2.05
C GLY A 138 -8.19 11.45 1.46
N LEU A 139 -9.11 10.57 1.06
CA LEU A 139 -10.34 10.93 0.35
C LEU A 139 -11.31 11.71 1.22
N ILE A 140 -11.31 11.47 2.53
CA ILE A 140 -12.12 12.21 3.50
C ILE A 140 -11.81 13.69 3.40
N PHE A 141 -10.52 14.03 3.45
CA PHE A 141 -10.07 15.42 3.39
C PHE A 141 -10.33 16.02 2.01
N LEU A 142 -10.11 15.24 0.95
CA LEU A 142 -10.30 15.70 -0.42
C LEU A 142 -11.77 15.99 -0.75
N SER A 143 -12.67 15.10 -0.33
CA SER A 143 -14.12 15.24 -0.46
C SER A 143 -14.67 16.41 0.37
N ALA A 144 -14.20 16.56 1.61
CA ALA A 144 -14.55 17.69 2.47
C ALA A 144 -14.09 19.03 1.87
N MET A 145 -12.87 19.09 1.32
CA MET A 145 -12.38 20.29 0.63
C MET A 145 -13.21 20.60 -0.62
N ALA A 146 -13.47 19.61 -1.49
CA ALA A 146 -14.26 19.80 -2.70
C ALA A 146 -15.67 20.33 -2.39
N THR A 147 -16.33 19.71 -1.42
CA THR A 147 -17.67 20.11 -0.96
C THR A 147 -17.66 21.51 -0.34
N SER A 148 -16.69 21.80 0.52
CA SER A 148 -16.54 23.10 1.17
C SER A 148 -16.32 24.23 0.16
N ILE A 149 -15.50 24.00 -0.87
CA ILE A 149 -15.27 24.97 -1.96
C ILE A 149 -16.58 25.24 -2.72
N CYS A 150 -17.29 24.18 -3.14
CA CYS A 150 -18.57 24.33 -3.84
C CYS A 150 -19.61 25.11 -3.01
N ASN A 151 -19.73 24.80 -1.72
CA ASN A 151 -20.64 25.50 -0.82
C ASN A 151 -20.24 26.96 -0.62
N SER A 152 -18.93 27.24 -0.53
CA SER A 152 -18.40 28.60 -0.34
C SER A 152 -18.58 29.49 -1.56
N LEU A 153 -18.55 28.90 -2.77
CA LEU A 153 -18.78 29.63 -4.03
C LEU A 153 -20.26 30.02 -4.22
N GLY A 154 -21.19 29.34 -3.54
CA GLY A 154 -22.63 29.57 -3.66
C GLY A 154 -23.22 29.11 -5.01
N ASP A 155 -24.53 29.18 -5.16
CA ASP A 155 -25.24 28.66 -6.34
C ASP A 155 -25.20 29.58 -7.57
N ASP A 156 -24.81 30.83 -7.39
CA ASP A 156 -24.74 31.83 -8.46
C ASP A 156 -23.57 31.61 -9.44
N VAL A 157 -22.59 30.77 -9.05
CA VAL A 157 -21.40 30.48 -9.85
C VAL A 157 -21.64 29.27 -10.75
N SER A 158 -21.22 29.37 -12.01
CA SER A 158 -21.40 28.28 -12.98
C SER A 158 -20.71 26.98 -12.53
N PRO A 159 -21.29 25.80 -12.85
CA PRO A 159 -20.70 24.50 -12.52
C PRO A 159 -19.25 24.32 -13.03
N GLU A 160 -18.94 24.85 -14.21
CA GLU A 160 -17.60 24.80 -14.80
C GLU A 160 -16.57 25.55 -13.95
N ALA A 161 -16.95 26.74 -13.47
CA ALA A 161 -16.10 27.56 -12.62
C ALA A 161 -15.89 26.91 -11.24
N LYS A 162 -16.92 26.25 -10.68
CA LYS A 162 -16.82 25.46 -9.45
C LYS A 162 -15.85 24.28 -9.62
N VAL A 163 -15.96 23.55 -10.71
CA VAL A 163 -15.06 22.42 -11.07
C VAL A 163 -13.62 22.90 -11.17
N ALA A 164 -13.35 23.93 -11.98
CA ALA A 164 -12.01 24.44 -12.19
C ALA A 164 -11.37 24.94 -10.89
N THR A 165 -12.12 25.72 -10.10
CA THR A 165 -11.65 26.24 -8.81
C THR A 165 -11.33 25.11 -7.84
N THR A 166 -12.19 24.09 -7.78
CA THR A 166 -11.98 22.93 -6.90
C THR A 166 -10.73 22.15 -7.27
N ILE A 167 -10.55 21.80 -8.54
CA ILE A 167 -9.39 21.03 -9.01
C ILE A 167 -8.09 21.79 -8.74
N VAL A 168 -8.04 23.09 -9.05
CA VAL A 168 -6.84 23.91 -8.83
C VAL A 168 -6.53 24.03 -7.34
N THR A 169 -7.54 24.31 -6.51
CA THR A 169 -7.34 24.47 -5.06
C THR A 169 -6.87 23.17 -4.41
N ILE A 170 -7.50 22.05 -4.76
CA ILE A 170 -7.08 20.72 -4.31
C ILE A 170 -5.67 20.39 -4.80
N GLY A 171 -5.33 20.71 -6.05
CA GLY A 171 -4.00 20.51 -6.61
C GLY A 171 -2.93 21.28 -5.84
N ILE A 172 -3.19 22.54 -5.51
CA ILE A 172 -2.28 23.37 -4.71
C ILE A 172 -2.16 22.82 -3.28
N ALA A 173 -3.27 22.44 -2.65
CA ALA A 173 -3.28 21.90 -1.28
C ALA A 173 -2.53 20.55 -1.18
N THR A 174 -2.70 19.67 -2.16
CA THR A 174 -2.01 18.37 -2.19
C THR A 174 -0.53 18.52 -2.57
N ALA A 175 -0.18 19.46 -3.45
CA ALA A 175 1.22 19.78 -3.74
C ALA A 175 1.94 20.37 -2.53
N SER A 176 1.29 21.29 -1.79
CA SER A 176 1.86 21.87 -0.57
C SER A 176 2.02 20.81 0.53
N LEU A 177 1.05 19.91 0.69
CA LEU A 177 1.20 18.74 1.56
C LEU A 177 2.39 17.87 1.14
N GLY A 178 2.58 17.62 -0.16
CA GLY A 178 3.73 16.89 -0.69
C GLY A 178 5.07 17.56 -0.32
N VAL A 179 5.18 18.88 -0.45
CA VAL A 179 6.36 19.64 -0.02
C VAL A 179 6.59 19.48 1.48
N CYS A 180 5.55 19.63 2.30
CA CYS A 180 5.62 19.43 3.75
C CYS A 180 6.10 18.01 4.11
N LEU A 181 5.59 16.97 3.42
CA LEU A 181 6.02 15.58 3.61
C LEU A 181 7.51 15.39 3.26
N VAL A 182 7.99 16.00 2.17
CA VAL A 182 9.42 15.95 1.79
C VAL A 182 10.30 16.62 2.86
N VAL A 183 9.86 17.78 3.37
CA VAL A 183 10.56 18.50 4.43
C VAL A 183 10.60 17.68 5.72
N MET A 184 9.47 17.11 6.16
CA MET A 184 9.41 16.24 7.33
C MET A 184 10.29 14.99 7.18
N GLY A 185 10.31 14.39 5.99
CA GLY A 185 11.19 13.26 5.67
C GLY A 185 12.66 13.63 5.78
N ARG A 186 13.06 14.81 5.28
CA ARG A 186 14.44 15.31 5.35
C ARG A 186 14.90 15.57 6.78
N PHE A 187 14.03 16.10 7.63
CA PHE A 187 14.34 16.35 9.03
C PHE A 187 14.14 15.13 9.95
N LYS A 188 13.80 13.96 9.39
CA LYS A 188 13.52 12.72 10.15
C LYS A 188 12.40 12.88 11.19
N LEU A 189 11.48 13.83 10.97
CA LEU A 189 10.31 14.03 11.82
C LEU A 189 9.29 12.90 11.70
N ALA A 190 9.46 11.96 10.77
CA ALA A 190 8.65 10.74 10.70
C ALA A 190 8.69 9.92 12.01
N ALA A 191 9.78 10.01 12.77
CA ALA A 191 9.87 9.42 14.10
C ALA A 191 8.84 10.00 15.07
N LEU A 192 8.39 11.25 14.86
CA LEU A 192 7.34 11.87 15.67
C LEU A 192 6.00 11.15 15.51
N ALA A 193 5.66 10.77 14.27
CA ALA A 193 4.44 10.01 13.99
C ALA A 193 4.44 8.63 14.68
N SER A 194 5.62 8.06 14.95
CA SER A 194 5.77 6.79 15.66
C SER A 194 5.45 6.87 17.16
N TYR A 195 5.35 8.07 17.75
CA TYR A 195 4.94 8.24 19.15
C TYR A 195 3.43 8.24 19.35
N LEU A 196 2.63 8.20 18.27
CA LEU A 196 1.18 8.13 18.39
C LEU A 196 0.77 6.82 19.10
N PRO A 197 0.05 6.89 20.23
CA PRO A 197 -0.42 5.70 20.92
C PRO A 197 -1.28 4.83 20.00
N MET A 198 -1.14 3.51 20.10
CA MET A 198 -1.95 2.55 19.33
C MET A 198 -3.47 2.82 19.40
N PRO A 199 -4.06 3.24 20.54
CA PRO A 199 -5.48 3.59 20.59
C PRO A 199 -5.87 4.77 19.68
N VAL A 200 -4.99 5.76 19.50
CA VAL A 200 -5.25 6.93 18.64
C VAL A 200 -5.27 6.51 17.17
N ILE A 201 -4.28 5.70 16.77
CA ILE A 201 -4.21 5.15 15.41
C ILE A 201 -5.42 4.26 15.15
N GLY A 202 -5.80 3.42 16.12
CA GLY A 202 -6.97 2.56 16.03
C GLY A 202 -8.28 3.32 15.85
N GLY A 203 -8.50 4.40 16.60
CA GLY A 203 -9.68 5.26 16.45
C GLY A 203 -9.77 5.94 15.08
N TYR A 204 -8.64 6.46 14.59
CA TYR A 204 -8.59 7.06 13.25
C TYR A 204 -8.88 6.04 12.15
N LEU A 205 -8.27 4.85 12.20
CA LEU A 205 -8.53 3.77 11.24
C LEU A 205 -9.99 3.27 11.31
N ALA A 206 -10.58 3.20 12.50
CA ALA A 206 -11.99 2.85 12.66
C ALA A 206 -12.91 3.86 11.96
N PHE A 207 -12.62 5.16 12.08
CA PHE A 207 -13.39 6.20 11.40
C PHE A 207 -13.24 6.13 9.87
N ILE A 208 -12.02 5.92 9.35
CA ILE A 208 -11.82 5.71 7.90
C ILE A 208 -12.62 4.51 7.41
N GLY A 209 -12.67 3.42 8.18
CA GLY A 209 -13.47 2.24 7.86
C GLY A 209 -14.96 2.56 7.72
N VAL A 210 -15.54 3.30 8.67
CA VAL A 210 -16.95 3.72 8.63
C VAL A 210 -17.20 4.67 7.45
N PHE A 211 -16.32 5.64 7.22
CA PHE A 211 -16.41 6.56 6.09
C PHE A 211 -16.41 5.81 4.75
N CYS A 212 -15.46 4.88 4.55
CA CYS A 212 -15.39 4.07 3.34
C CYS A 212 -16.64 3.19 3.18
N LEU A 213 -17.21 2.70 4.27
CA LEU A 213 -18.44 1.91 4.24
C LEU A 213 -19.63 2.76 3.74
N TYR A 214 -19.85 3.95 4.30
CA TYR A 214 -20.92 4.85 3.84
C TYR A 214 -20.70 5.31 2.40
N ALA A 215 -19.48 5.70 2.06
CA ALA A 215 -19.11 6.10 0.72
C ALA A 215 -19.33 4.98 -0.31
N GLY A 216 -19.00 3.73 0.04
CA GLY A 216 -19.22 2.55 -0.79
C GLY A 216 -20.70 2.19 -0.96
N LEU A 217 -21.50 2.31 0.11
CA LEU A 217 -22.95 2.13 0.04
C LEU A 217 -23.58 3.22 -0.84
N ALA A 218 -23.20 4.48 -0.66
CA ALA A 218 -23.71 5.60 -1.45
C ALA A 218 -23.42 5.42 -2.95
N LEU A 219 -22.23 4.91 -3.28
CA LEU A 219 -21.86 4.57 -4.65
C LEU A 219 -22.71 3.41 -5.22
N SER A 220 -23.10 2.46 -4.39
CA SER A 220 -23.85 1.26 -4.81
C SER A 220 -25.34 1.53 -4.96
N THR A 221 -25.91 2.39 -4.10
CA THR A 221 -27.34 2.74 -4.11
C THR A 221 -27.66 3.97 -4.96
N GLY A 222 -26.65 4.82 -5.23
CA GLY A 222 -26.85 6.13 -5.86
C GLY A 222 -27.50 7.16 -4.93
N LEU A 223 -27.64 6.86 -3.64
CA LEU A 223 -28.21 7.75 -2.62
C LEU A 223 -27.12 8.29 -1.71
N VAL A 224 -27.26 9.54 -1.24
CA VAL A 224 -26.30 10.14 -0.30
C VAL A 224 -26.57 9.59 1.11
N ILE A 225 -25.68 8.71 1.58
CA ILE A 225 -25.77 8.10 2.91
C ILE A 225 -24.74 8.78 3.81
N ASN A 226 -25.20 9.66 4.69
CA ASN A 226 -24.33 10.40 5.61
C ASN A 226 -24.38 9.86 7.04
N ASP A 227 -25.47 9.20 7.41
CA ASP A 227 -25.76 8.74 8.77
C ASP A 227 -26.44 7.37 8.79
N PHE A 228 -26.40 6.68 9.93
CA PHE A 228 -27.16 5.44 10.12
C PHE A 228 -28.66 5.62 9.84
N SER A 229 -29.24 6.76 10.20
CA SER A 229 -30.64 7.07 9.91
C SER A 229 -30.93 7.08 8.41
N SER A 230 -30.04 7.67 7.61
CA SER A 230 -30.17 7.69 6.13
C SER A 230 -30.03 6.31 5.46
N MET A 231 -29.71 5.26 6.22
CA MET A 231 -29.58 3.89 5.73
C MET A 231 -30.83 3.04 5.99
N ILE A 232 -31.72 3.49 6.90
CA ILE A 232 -32.91 2.75 7.34
C ILE A 232 -34.19 3.35 6.74
N ASP A 233 -34.16 4.64 6.38
CA ASP A 233 -35.21 5.34 5.62
C ASP A 233 -35.09 5.10 4.10
#